data_AF-A0A5N9CX28-F1
#
_entry.id   AF-A0A5N9CX28-F1
#
_cell.length_a   1.000
_cell.length_b   1.000
_cell.length_c   1.000
_cell.angle_alpha   90.00
_cell.angle_beta   90.00
_cell.angle_gamma   90.00
#
_symmetry.space_group_name_H-M   'P 1'
#
loop_
_entity.id
_entity.type
_entity.pdbx_description
1 polymer ?
#
loop_
_entity_poly.entity_id
_entity_poly.type
_entity_poly.pdbx_seq_one_letter_code
_entity_poly.pdbx_strand_id
1 'polypeptide(L)'
;MIRSDSWLSRAVYSQKAQPGITSVGTYLRPQMGPWPQSTAERVADIADKPKKVLVIGSGPIVIGQAAEFDYAGTQACKSLREEGVTTVLVNSNPATIMTDQGIADRVYIEPLTVEVLERIIERERPDGILPTLGGQTGLNLAVALADAGVLERYNVGLLGTPLETIRRSEDREYFRNFLHEINEPEPENESVNTMEEAWAVAKQMGLPLVVRPAYTLGGSGGGIANTEEEFESFARSGLAASPISQILLERSLVGWKEVEYEVMRDSADNCITICNMENLDPMGVHTGDSIVVAPSQTLSDQEYQMLRSASLKIIRGLGIEGGCNVQFAMQPHPSVSKALGQEWDPSSPYFVIEVNPRVSRSSALASKATGYPIARVAAKIAVGKKLDEIENAVTKQTTAAFEPALDYCVLKIPRWPFDKFPHGDRRTTTQMKATGEVMVIERSFEAALQKGARALELTGRTLLWEDPSWRTAGNLSL
;
A
#
# COMPACT_ATOMS: atom_id res chain seq x y z
N MET A 1 16.62 -39.24 -26.50
CA MET A 1 17.54 -39.80 -27.50
C MET A 1 16.92 -39.68 -28.90
N ILE A 2 17.14 -38.53 -29.56
CA ILE A 2 17.42 -38.32 -31.01
C ILE A 2 16.53 -39.10 -32.02
N ARG A 3 15.67 -38.50 -32.84
CA ARG A 3 15.93 -37.70 -34.07
C ARG A 3 14.59 -37.10 -34.53
N SER A 4 14.44 -35.79 -34.71
CA SER A 4 14.84 -34.97 -35.88
C SER A 4 14.08 -35.35 -37.17
N ASP A 5 13.22 -34.45 -37.64
CA ASP A 5 13.14 -34.15 -39.07
C ASP A 5 12.79 -32.67 -39.26
N SER A 6 13.54 -32.06 -40.17
CA SER A 6 13.62 -30.63 -40.40
C SER A 6 13.83 -30.40 -41.89
N TRP A 7 13.33 -29.25 -42.35
CA TRP A 7 13.66 -28.51 -43.58
C TRP A 7 12.92 -28.85 -44.87
N LEU A 8 12.26 -27.84 -45.47
CA LEU A 8 12.85 -26.89 -46.42
C LEU A 8 11.74 -25.92 -46.91
N SER A 9 11.97 -24.60 -46.89
CA SER A 9 12.50 -23.94 -48.08
C SER A 9 13.21 -22.63 -47.74
N ARG A 10 14.38 -22.45 -48.36
CA ARG A 10 15.19 -21.23 -48.42
C ARG A 10 14.89 -20.49 -49.73
N ALA A 11 14.97 -19.16 -49.69
CA ALA A 11 15.55 -18.39 -50.77
C ALA A 11 16.47 -17.31 -50.16
N VAL A 12 17.70 -17.25 -50.66
CA VAL A 12 18.79 -16.36 -50.28
C VAL A 12 19.07 -15.47 -51.48
N TYR A 13 19.31 -14.16 -51.29
CA TYR A 13 20.51 -13.49 -51.82
C TYR A 13 20.75 -12.13 -51.17
N SER A 14 21.79 -12.14 -50.32
CA SER A 14 22.84 -11.16 -50.06
C SER A 14 22.90 -9.87 -50.91
N GLN A 15 23.12 -8.73 -50.23
CA GLN A 15 24.17 -7.74 -50.57
C GLN A 15 24.67 -7.04 -49.30
N LYS A 16 26.00 -6.90 -49.15
CA LYS A 16 26.71 -6.28 -48.01
C LYS A 16 27.18 -4.84 -48.33
N ALA A 17 26.95 -3.97 -47.33
CA ALA A 17 27.74 -2.84 -46.79
C ALA A 17 28.11 -1.62 -47.66
N GLN A 18 27.74 -0.39 -47.22
CA GLN A 18 28.56 0.49 -46.36
C GLN A 18 27.81 1.82 -45.97
N PRO A 19 28.35 2.69 -45.07
CA PRO A 19 27.60 3.34 -43.99
C PRO A 19 27.17 4.80 -44.25
N GLY A 20 26.15 5.27 -43.53
CA GLY A 20 25.84 6.70 -43.46
C GLY A 20 24.57 7.03 -42.66
N ILE A 21 24.76 7.73 -41.55
CA ILE A 21 23.93 8.82 -41.00
C ILE A 21 22.40 8.56 -40.94
N THR A 22 21.88 8.37 -39.72
CA THR A 22 20.44 8.47 -39.40
C THR A 22 20.31 9.12 -38.03
N SER A 23 19.93 10.40 -37.97
CA SER A 23 18.55 10.93 -37.93
C SER A 23 17.87 10.70 -36.58
N VAL A 24 17.57 11.83 -35.94
CA VAL A 24 16.82 12.05 -34.69
C VAL A 24 15.69 11.02 -34.52
N GLY A 25 15.84 10.15 -33.52
CA GLY A 25 14.86 9.11 -33.20
C GLY A 25 13.61 9.71 -32.58
N THR A 26 12.50 9.65 -33.32
CA THR A 26 11.14 9.69 -32.79
C THR A 26 10.98 8.59 -31.73
N TYR A 27 10.62 8.98 -30.51
CA TYR A 27 10.25 8.08 -29.41
C TYR A 27 9.08 7.18 -29.85
N LEU A 28 9.40 5.95 -30.24
CA LEU A 28 8.40 4.89 -30.44
C LEU A 28 7.88 4.49 -29.06
N ARG A 29 6.59 4.77 -28.80
CA ARG A 29 5.87 4.17 -27.67
C ARG A 29 6.01 2.64 -27.77
N PRO A 30 6.44 1.94 -26.71
CA PRO A 30 6.42 0.49 -26.71
C PRO A 30 4.97 0.03 -26.98
N GLN A 31 4.77 -0.79 -28.02
CA GLN A 31 3.54 -1.55 -28.16
C GLN A 31 3.51 -2.57 -27.02
N MET A 32 2.87 -2.21 -25.91
CA MET A 32 2.56 -3.14 -24.85
C MET A 32 1.50 -4.11 -25.38
N GLY A 33 1.73 -5.42 -25.23
CA GLY A 33 0.74 -6.45 -25.52
C GLY A 33 -0.54 -6.26 -24.68
N PRO A 34 -1.59 -7.05 -24.92
CA PRO A 34 -2.80 -6.99 -24.10
C PRO A 34 -2.42 -7.20 -22.63
N TRP A 35 -2.83 -6.27 -21.77
CA TRP A 35 -2.63 -6.34 -20.33
C TRP A 35 -3.28 -7.60 -19.74
N PRO A 36 -2.77 -8.16 -18.63
CA PRO A 36 -3.42 -9.27 -17.94
C PRO A 36 -4.87 -8.88 -17.62
N GLN A 37 -5.84 -9.68 -18.09
CA GLN A 37 -7.24 -9.52 -17.72
C GLN A 37 -7.50 -10.24 -16.40
N SER A 38 -8.27 -9.61 -15.52
CA SER A 38 -8.64 -10.18 -14.22
C SER A 38 -9.31 -11.55 -14.39
N THR A 39 -8.95 -12.50 -13.53
CA THR A 39 -9.59 -13.81 -13.41
C THR A 39 -10.62 -13.88 -12.27
N ALA A 40 -10.83 -12.77 -11.54
CA ALA A 40 -11.68 -12.75 -10.36
C ALA A 40 -13.15 -12.53 -10.74
N GLU A 41 -14.01 -13.50 -10.42
CA GLU A 41 -15.46 -13.38 -10.60
C GLU A 41 -16.12 -12.66 -9.42
N ARG A 42 -17.17 -11.87 -9.67
CA ARG A 42 -18.00 -11.29 -8.60
C ARG A 42 -18.85 -12.39 -7.97
N VAL A 43 -18.91 -12.39 -6.64
CA VAL A 43 -19.57 -13.46 -5.85
C VAL A 43 -21.12 -13.40 -5.95
N ALA A 44 -21.72 -12.31 -6.45
CA ALA A 44 -23.17 -12.21 -6.65
C ALA A 44 -23.56 -11.20 -7.73
N ASP A 45 -24.66 -11.47 -8.44
CA ASP A 45 -25.40 -10.52 -9.28
C ASP A 45 -26.10 -9.47 -8.40
N ILE A 46 -25.32 -8.50 -7.93
CA ILE A 46 -25.88 -7.29 -7.32
C ILE A 46 -26.43 -6.45 -8.47
N ALA A 47 -27.63 -5.89 -8.32
CA ALA A 47 -28.13 -4.89 -9.26
C ALA A 47 -27.05 -3.82 -9.52
N ASP A 48 -27.00 -3.25 -10.74
CA ASP A 48 -25.98 -2.26 -11.16
C ASP A 48 -25.76 -1.14 -10.13
N LYS A 49 -26.78 -0.85 -9.31
CA LYS A 49 -26.69 0.03 -8.14
C LYS A 49 -27.42 -0.57 -6.90
N PRO A 50 -26.72 -0.82 -5.78
CA PRO A 50 -27.36 -1.24 -4.52
C PRO A 50 -28.22 -0.13 -3.92
N LYS A 51 -29.32 -0.49 -3.26
CA LYS A 51 -30.21 0.44 -2.54
C LYS A 51 -29.77 0.64 -1.09
N LYS A 52 -29.23 -0.40 -0.45
CA LYS A 52 -28.73 -0.36 0.92
C LYS A 52 -27.37 -1.04 1.04
N VAL A 53 -26.42 -0.37 1.67
CA VAL A 53 -25.05 -0.86 1.86
C VAL A 53 -24.67 -0.84 3.33
N LEU A 54 -24.10 -1.96 3.79
CA LEU A 54 -23.47 -2.07 5.11
C LEU A 54 -21.98 -1.69 4.99
N VAL A 55 -21.59 -0.56 5.58
CA VAL A 55 -20.20 -0.11 5.68
C VAL A 55 -19.61 -0.66 6.98
N ILE A 56 -18.47 -1.35 6.89
CA ILE A 56 -17.76 -1.89 8.06
C ILE A 56 -16.67 -0.90 8.45
N GLY A 57 -16.73 -0.41 9.69
CA GLY A 57 -15.71 0.47 10.25
C GLY A 57 -14.44 -0.24 10.68
N SER A 58 -13.44 0.54 11.08
CA SER A 58 -12.13 0.01 11.48
C SER A 58 -12.12 -0.58 12.88
N GLY A 59 -13.02 -0.19 13.76
CA GLY A 59 -12.99 -0.55 15.17
C GLY A 59 -12.12 0.40 15.99
N PRO A 60 -11.51 -0.05 17.11
CA PRO A 60 -10.79 0.82 18.02
C PRO A 60 -9.55 1.45 17.37
N ILE A 61 -9.18 2.65 17.84
CA ILE A 61 -7.92 3.29 17.47
C ILE A 61 -6.77 2.57 18.17
N VAL A 62 -5.86 2.02 17.38
CA VAL A 62 -4.63 1.35 17.83
C VAL A 62 -3.47 1.79 16.94
N ILE A 63 -2.22 1.50 17.34
CA ILE A 63 -1.06 1.78 16.49
C ILE A 63 -1.22 1.02 15.16
N GLY A 64 -1.01 1.71 14.04
CA GLY A 64 -1.26 1.17 12.70
C GLY A 64 -2.70 1.32 12.21
N GLN A 65 -3.64 1.72 13.06
CA GLN A 65 -5.04 1.91 12.71
C GLN A 65 -5.65 3.10 13.47
N ALA A 66 -5.47 4.31 12.94
CA ALA A 66 -5.86 5.55 13.59
C ALA A 66 -7.00 6.27 12.82
N ALA A 67 -7.02 7.60 12.88
CA ALA A 67 -8.11 8.43 12.39
C ALA A 67 -8.26 8.46 10.85
N GLU A 68 -7.30 7.90 10.11
CA GLU A 68 -7.30 7.88 8.64
C GLU A 68 -8.48 7.06 8.10
N PHE A 69 -8.81 5.95 8.78
CA PHE A 69 -9.95 5.08 8.42
C PHE A 69 -11.30 5.69 8.81
N ASP A 70 -11.35 6.47 9.90
CA ASP A 70 -12.54 7.25 10.27
C ASP A 70 -12.87 8.30 9.19
N TYR A 71 -11.84 8.99 8.68
CA TYR A 71 -11.99 9.90 7.54
C TYR A 71 -12.55 9.16 6.32
N ALA A 72 -11.96 8.02 5.94
CA ALA A 72 -12.40 7.24 4.79
C ALA A 72 -13.86 6.77 4.93
N GLY A 73 -14.23 6.19 6.08
CA GLY A 73 -15.59 5.76 6.38
C GLY A 73 -16.60 6.91 6.32
N THR A 74 -16.26 8.05 6.92
CA THR A 74 -17.10 9.27 6.87
C THR A 74 -17.33 9.75 5.45
N GLN A 75 -16.27 9.81 4.64
CA GLN A 75 -16.36 10.25 3.24
C GLN A 75 -17.19 9.30 2.39
N ALA A 76 -17.04 8.00 2.61
CA ALA A 76 -17.81 7.00 1.90
C ALA A 76 -19.30 7.07 2.22
N CYS A 77 -19.70 7.15 3.50
CA CYS A 77 -21.11 7.29 3.87
C CYS A 77 -21.76 8.51 3.20
N LYS A 78 -21.06 9.65 3.18
CA LYS A 78 -21.53 10.85 2.46
C LYS A 78 -21.66 10.60 0.95
N SER A 79 -20.65 9.97 0.34
CA SER A 79 -20.61 9.67 -1.09
C SER A 79 -21.74 8.72 -1.51
N LEU A 80 -21.99 7.67 -0.72
CA LEU A 80 -23.07 6.72 -0.94
C LEU A 80 -24.44 7.40 -0.84
N ARG A 81 -24.63 8.28 0.14
CA ARG A 81 -25.88 9.06 0.27
C ARG A 81 -26.12 9.98 -0.92
N GLU A 82 -25.10 10.59 -1.49
CA GLU A 82 -25.22 11.41 -2.72
C GLU A 82 -25.69 10.56 -3.91
N GLU A 83 -25.31 9.28 -3.94
CA GLU A 83 -25.84 8.32 -4.89
C GLU A 83 -27.22 7.77 -4.47
N GLY A 84 -27.86 8.27 -3.40
CA GLY A 84 -29.17 7.79 -2.95
C GLY A 84 -29.15 6.37 -2.39
N VAL A 85 -27.98 5.88 -1.96
CA VAL A 85 -27.81 4.59 -1.30
C VAL A 85 -28.03 4.77 0.21
N THR A 86 -28.89 3.94 0.79
CA THR A 86 -29.09 3.89 2.25
C THR A 86 -27.87 3.27 2.91
N THR A 87 -27.25 3.99 3.83
CA THR A 87 -26.03 3.60 4.53
C THR A 87 -26.35 3.05 5.91
N VAL A 88 -25.93 1.81 6.15
CA VAL A 88 -25.85 1.23 7.48
C VAL A 88 -24.39 1.17 7.84
N LEU A 89 -23.99 1.82 8.93
CA LEU A 89 -22.63 1.76 9.44
C LEU A 89 -22.58 0.90 10.70
N VAL A 90 -21.57 0.04 10.78
CA VAL A 90 -21.21 -0.67 12.01
C VAL A 90 -19.77 -0.36 12.38
N ASN A 91 -19.55 0.09 13.61
CA ASN A 91 -18.21 0.36 14.13
C ASN A 91 -18.20 0.20 15.65
N SER A 92 -17.10 -0.27 16.24
CA SER A 92 -17.01 -0.44 17.70
C SER A 92 -16.45 0.78 18.44
N ASN A 93 -16.02 1.82 17.72
CA ASN A 93 -15.35 2.97 18.30
C ASN A 93 -16.28 4.21 18.38
N PRO A 94 -16.76 4.57 19.59
CA PRO A 94 -17.66 5.71 19.76
C PRO A 94 -16.99 7.08 19.60
N ALA A 95 -15.66 7.14 19.55
CA ALA A 95 -14.90 8.39 19.48
C ALA A 95 -14.60 8.83 18.03
N THR A 96 -15.35 8.31 17.05
CA THR A 96 -15.12 8.55 15.62
C THR A 96 -16.19 9.43 15.01
N ILE A 97 -15.82 10.27 14.04
CA ILE A 97 -16.76 11.11 13.31
C ILE A 97 -17.76 10.25 12.54
N MET A 98 -17.31 9.11 11.99
CA MET A 98 -18.17 8.21 11.22
C MET A 98 -19.36 7.69 12.04
N THR A 99 -19.20 7.55 13.36
CA THR A 99 -20.27 7.12 14.27
C THR A 99 -21.20 8.25 14.75
N ASP A 100 -20.95 9.49 14.33
CA ASP A 100 -21.78 10.63 14.69
C ASP A 100 -23.13 10.63 13.97
N GLN A 101 -24.11 11.30 14.57
CA GLN A 101 -25.46 11.41 14.01
C GLN A 101 -25.43 12.13 12.66
N GLY A 102 -26.17 11.59 11.69
CA GLY A 102 -26.27 12.18 10.35
C GLY A 102 -25.12 11.83 9.40
N ILE A 103 -24.10 11.08 9.83
CA ILE A 103 -23.08 10.57 8.91
C ILE A 103 -23.59 9.38 8.10
N ALA A 104 -24.10 8.35 8.76
CA ALA A 104 -24.83 7.24 8.11
C ALA A 104 -26.33 7.34 8.43
N ASP A 105 -27.17 6.67 7.64
CA ASP A 105 -28.62 6.67 7.87
C ASP A 105 -29.00 5.79 9.08
N ARG A 106 -28.20 4.75 9.34
CA ARG A 106 -28.24 3.96 10.58
C ARG A 106 -26.81 3.70 11.06
N VAL A 107 -26.58 3.87 12.36
CA VAL A 107 -25.29 3.61 13.01
C VAL A 107 -25.48 2.56 14.10
N TYR A 108 -24.67 1.49 14.04
CA TYR A 108 -24.55 0.46 15.06
C TYR A 108 -23.19 0.60 15.73
N ILE A 109 -23.20 0.99 17.01
CA ILE A 109 -22.00 1.00 17.84
C ILE A 109 -21.92 -0.35 18.56
N GLU A 110 -21.34 -1.33 17.89
CA GLU A 110 -21.35 -2.73 18.31
C GLU A 110 -19.98 -3.40 18.09
N PRO A 111 -19.66 -4.51 18.78
CA PRO A 111 -18.45 -5.27 18.52
C PRO A 111 -18.37 -5.76 17.06
N LEU A 112 -17.19 -5.63 16.45
CA LEU A 112 -16.96 -6.08 15.08
C LEU A 112 -16.67 -7.58 15.05
N THR A 113 -17.71 -8.41 15.20
CA THR A 113 -17.66 -9.87 15.12
C THR A 113 -18.66 -10.42 14.12
N VAL A 114 -18.44 -11.65 13.64
CA VAL A 114 -19.32 -12.32 12.66
C VAL A 114 -20.75 -12.43 13.18
N GLU A 115 -20.94 -12.80 14.45
CA GLU A 115 -22.26 -13.01 15.07
C GLU A 115 -23.05 -11.70 15.20
N VAL A 116 -22.36 -10.59 15.46
CA VAL A 116 -22.98 -9.26 15.51
C VAL A 116 -23.36 -8.82 14.10
N LEU A 117 -22.43 -8.93 13.16
CA LEU A 117 -22.64 -8.54 11.77
C LEU A 117 -23.77 -9.34 11.13
N GLU A 118 -23.85 -10.65 11.38
CA GLU A 118 -24.94 -11.49 10.90
C GLU A 118 -26.30 -11.01 11.42
N ARG A 119 -26.43 -10.69 12.71
CA ARG A 119 -27.68 -10.12 13.27
C ARG A 119 -28.05 -8.78 12.64
N ILE A 120 -27.07 -7.94 12.34
CA ILE A 120 -27.30 -6.67 11.64
C ILE A 120 -27.74 -6.93 10.20
N ILE A 121 -27.07 -7.82 9.47
CA ILE A 121 -27.41 -8.23 8.11
C ILE A 121 -28.82 -8.82 8.05
N GLU A 122 -29.18 -9.67 9.00
CA GLU A 122 -30.51 -10.26 9.11
C GLU A 122 -31.61 -9.21 9.28
N ARG A 123 -31.36 -8.21 10.14
CA ARG A 123 -32.30 -7.13 10.44
C ARG A 123 -32.39 -6.11 9.31
N GLU A 124 -31.25 -5.72 8.74
CA GLU A 124 -31.15 -4.61 7.79
C GLU A 124 -31.32 -5.05 6.34
N ARG A 125 -31.01 -6.31 6.01
CA ARG A 125 -31.03 -6.87 4.66
C ARG A 125 -30.36 -5.93 3.64
N PRO A 126 -29.06 -5.61 3.83
CA PRO A 126 -28.31 -4.81 2.85
C PRO A 126 -28.15 -5.58 1.54
N ASP A 127 -28.08 -4.87 0.41
CA ASP A 127 -27.79 -5.49 -0.89
C ASP A 127 -26.31 -5.84 -1.02
N GLY A 128 -25.44 -5.11 -0.31
CA GLY A 128 -24.02 -5.41 -0.26
C GLY A 128 -23.30 -4.84 0.97
N ILE A 129 -22.10 -5.35 1.21
CA ILE A 129 -21.18 -4.85 2.24
C ILE A 129 -19.97 -4.17 1.60
N LEU A 130 -19.47 -3.11 2.24
CA LEU A 130 -18.28 -2.37 1.82
C LEU A 130 -17.19 -2.46 2.90
N PRO A 131 -16.24 -3.41 2.80
CA PRO A 131 -15.22 -3.64 3.83
C PRO A 131 -13.94 -2.84 3.62
N THR A 132 -13.69 -2.35 2.40
CA THR A 132 -12.41 -1.77 1.97
C THR A 132 -12.07 -0.44 2.64
N LEU A 133 -12.98 0.11 3.44
CA LEU A 133 -12.82 1.36 4.19
C LEU A 133 -12.47 1.14 5.66
N GLY A 134 -12.71 -0.07 6.18
CA GLY A 134 -12.50 -0.44 7.58
C GLY A 134 -11.08 -0.93 7.87
N GLY A 135 -10.11 -0.61 7.03
CA GLY A 135 -8.74 -1.13 7.15
C GLY A 135 -8.70 -2.67 7.08
N GLN A 136 -7.78 -3.27 7.84
CA GLN A 136 -7.62 -4.73 7.87
C GLN A 136 -8.79 -5.43 8.57
N THR A 137 -9.35 -4.81 9.62
CA THR A 137 -10.50 -5.34 10.33
C THR A 137 -11.70 -5.57 9.41
N GLY A 138 -12.00 -4.59 8.54
CA GLY A 138 -13.09 -4.71 7.57
C GLY A 138 -12.90 -5.87 6.58
N LEU A 139 -11.69 -6.02 6.02
CA LEU A 139 -11.38 -7.10 5.08
C LEU A 139 -11.47 -8.48 5.74
N ASN A 140 -10.88 -8.65 6.92
CA ASN A 140 -10.92 -9.91 7.66
C ASN A 140 -12.35 -10.34 7.98
N LEU A 141 -13.21 -9.38 8.35
CA LEU A 141 -14.62 -9.66 8.65
C LEU A 141 -15.41 -10.02 7.39
N ALA A 142 -15.12 -9.42 6.25
CA ALA A 142 -15.73 -9.81 4.99
C ALA A 142 -15.39 -11.26 4.61
N VAL A 143 -14.12 -11.67 4.79
CA VAL A 143 -13.70 -13.06 4.58
C VAL A 143 -14.40 -13.99 5.56
N ALA A 144 -14.39 -13.66 6.86
CA ALA A 144 -15.01 -14.48 7.89
C ALA A 144 -16.54 -14.62 7.71
N LEU A 145 -17.24 -13.57 7.27
CA LEU A 145 -18.66 -13.62 6.93
C LEU A 145 -18.94 -14.53 5.73
N ALA A 146 -18.08 -14.49 4.72
CA ALA A 146 -18.18 -15.36 3.56
C ALA A 146 -17.93 -16.84 3.94
N ASP A 147 -16.89 -17.11 4.73
CA ASP A 147 -16.55 -18.46 5.21
C ASP A 147 -17.65 -19.06 6.10
N ALA A 148 -18.33 -18.21 6.89
CA ALA A 148 -19.49 -18.60 7.68
C ALA A 148 -20.77 -18.81 6.85
N GLY A 149 -20.73 -18.56 5.53
CA GLY A 149 -21.87 -18.65 4.62
C GLY A 149 -22.92 -17.56 4.81
N VAL A 150 -22.63 -16.50 5.59
CA VAL A 150 -23.59 -15.44 5.91
C VAL A 150 -23.96 -14.66 4.64
N LEU A 151 -22.96 -14.31 3.82
CA LEU A 151 -23.20 -13.54 2.59
C LEU A 151 -24.13 -14.28 1.63
N GLU A 152 -23.95 -15.59 1.47
CA GLU A 152 -24.81 -16.44 0.63
C GLU A 152 -26.21 -16.61 1.25
N ARG A 153 -26.31 -16.95 2.54
CA ARG A 153 -27.60 -17.14 3.24
C ARG A 153 -28.52 -15.92 3.14
N TYR A 154 -27.95 -14.73 3.19
CA TYR A 154 -28.70 -13.47 3.18
C TYR A 154 -28.70 -12.77 1.80
N ASN A 155 -28.08 -13.38 0.78
CA ASN A 155 -27.90 -12.83 -0.57
C ASN A 155 -27.32 -11.41 -0.56
N VAL A 156 -26.21 -11.23 0.17
CA VAL A 156 -25.50 -9.96 0.33
C VAL A 156 -24.22 -10.00 -0.49
N GLY A 157 -24.08 -9.07 -1.43
CA GLY A 157 -22.88 -9.01 -2.26
C GLY A 157 -21.70 -8.29 -1.59
N LEU A 158 -20.49 -8.57 -2.07
CA LEU A 158 -19.29 -7.86 -1.64
C LEU A 158 -18.99 -6.73 -2.63
N LEU A 159 -18.91 -5.49 -2.14
CA LEU A 159 -18.70 -4.30 -2.96
C LEU A 159 -17.23 -3.87 -3.00
N GLY A 160 -16.80 -3.36 -4.15
CA GLY A 160 -15.42 -2.96 -4.42
C GLY A 160 -14.55 -4.15 -4.76
N THR A 161 -13.46 -4.35 -4.01
CA THR A 161 -12.51 -5.45 -4.22
C THR A 161 -13.20 -6.82 -4.10
N PRO A 162 -13.06 -7.71 -5.11
CA PRO A 162 -13.60 -9.07 -5.04
C PRO A 162 -13.08 -9.88 -3.85
N LEU A 163 -13.91 -10.79 -3.31
CA LEU A 163 -13.55 -11.63 -2.17
C LEU A 163 -12.30 -12.45 -2.45
N GLU A 164 -12.23 -12.99 -3.66
CA GLU A 164 -11.09 -13.78 -4.10
C GLU A 164 -9.81 -12.95 -4.10
N THR A 165 -9.87 -11.72 -4.61
CA THR A 165 -8.74 -10.77 -4.57
C THR A 165 -8.31 -10.45 -3.14
N ILE A 166 -9.24 -10.28 -2.19
CA ILE A 166 -8.90 -10.05 -0.78
C ILE A 166 -8.14 -11.27 -0.22
N ARG A 167 -8.69 -12.48 -0.36
CA ARG A 167 -8.03 -13.73 0.10
C ARG A 167 -6.65 -13.90 -0.55
N ARG A 168 -6.57 -13.68 -1.85
CA ARG A 168 -5.37 -13.78 -2.68
C ARG A 168 -4.29 -12.78 -2.29
N SER A 169 -4.66 -11.55 -1.93
CA SER A 169 -3.70 -10.50 -1.57
C SER A 169 -2.98 -10.75 -0.24
N GLU A 170 -3.57 -11.54 0.66
CA GLU A 170 -2.98 -11.90 1.95
C GLU A 170 -2.23 -13.23 1.91
N ASP A 171 -2.50 -14.05 0.89
CA ASP A 171 -1.76 -15.28 0.61
C ASP A 171 -0.46 -14.94 -0.12
N ARG A 172 0.67 -15.14 0.58
CA ARG A 172 2.01 -14.83 0.07
C ARG A 172 2.40 -15.71 -1.12
N GLU A 173 2.01 -16.98 -1.12
CA GLU A 173 2.37 -17.89 -2.23
C GLU A 173 1.58 -17.52 -3.48
N TYR A 174 0.29 -17.20 -3.31
CA TYR A 174 -0.50 -16.66 -4.40
C TYR A 174 0.08 -15.33 -4.91
N PHE A 175 0.37 -14.39 -4.01
CA PHE A 175 0.89 -13.08 -4.39
C PHE A 175 2.21 -13.20 -5.16
N ARG A 176 3.11 -14.08 -4.73
CA ARG A 176 4.33 -14.44 -5.46
C ARG A 176 4.02 -14.95 -6.87
N ASN A 177 3.16 -15.96 -6.97
CA ASN A 177 2.80 -16.55 -8.26
C ASN A 177 2.18 -15.52 -9.19
N PHE A 178 1.31 -14.66 -8.66
CA PHE A 178 0.73 -13.54 -9.37
C PHE A 178 1.79 -12.57 -9.91
N LEU A 179 2.73 -12.12 -9.08
CA LEU A 179 3.81 -11.23 -9.51
C LEU A 179 4.66 -11.89 -10.61
N HIS A 180 4.95 -13.18 -10.51
CA HIS A 180 5.63 -13.93 -11.57
C HIS A 180 4.82 -13.99 -12.88
N GLU A 181 3.51 -14.27 -12.80
CA GLU A 181 2.63 -14.31 -13.97
C GLU A 181 2.59 -12.96 -14.70
N ILE A 182 2.55 -11.86 -13.93
CA ILE A 182 2.59 -10.53 -14.51
C ILE A 182 4.01 -10.03 -14.76
N ASN A 183 5.08 -10.81 -14.57
CA ASN A 183 6.47 -10.38 -14.73
C ASN A 183 6.80 -9.10 -13.92
N GLU A 184 6.41 -9.07 -12.65
CA GLU A 184 6.82 -8.05 -11.69
C GLU A 184 7.76 -8.67 -10.63
N PRO A 185 8.79 -7.94 -10.19
CA PRO A 185 9.84 -8.49 -9.34
C PRO A 185 9.40 -8.52 -7.86
N GLU A 186 9.68 -9.63 -7.18
CA GLU A 186 9.63 -9.74 -5.71
C GLU A 186 11.01 -10.03 -5.12
N PRO A 187 11.28 -9.70 -3.84
CA PRO A 187 12.56 -9.99 -3.22
C PRO A 187 12.81 -11.50 -3.22
N GLU A 188 14.05 -11.93 -3.49
CA GLU A 188 14.44 -13.34 -3.44
C GLU A 188 14.09 -13.93 -2.06
N ASN A 189 13.33 -15.01 -2.03
CA ASN A 189 12.88 -15.62 -0.78
C ASN A 189 12.67 -17.14 -0.90
N GLU A 190 12.77 -17.84 0.23
CA GLU A 190 12.63 -19.29 0.31
C GLU A 190 12.03 -19.72 1.66
N SER A 191 11.07 -20.65 1.61
CA SER A 191 10.48 -21.24 2.82
C SER A 191 11.28 -22.47 3.24
N VAL A 192 11.60 -22.56 4.54
CA VAL A 192 12.35 -23.66 5.12
C VAL A 192 11.70 -24.15 6.41
N ASN A 193 11.85 -25.44 6.70
CA ASN A 193 11.24 -26.10 7.85
C ASN A 193 12.25 -26.59 8.89
N THR A 194 13.53 -26.62 8.54
CA THR A 194 14.61 -27.07 9.42
C THR A 194 15.73 -26.04 9.52
N MET A 195 16.53 -26.13 10.57
CA MET A 195 17.70 -25.26 10.73
C MET A 195 18.78 -25.56 9.68
N GLU A 196 18.87 -26.81 9.25
CA GLU A 196 19.80 -27.26 8.22
C GLU A 196 19.47 -26.64 6.85
N GLU A 197 18.19 -26.66 6.47
CA GLU A 197 17.69 -25.95 5.28
C GLU A 197 17.89 -24.45 5.40
N ALA A 198 17.56 -23.86 6.56
CA ALA A 198 17.74 -22.44 6.80
C ALA A 198 19.20 -22.00 6.58
N TRP A 199 20.17 -22.76 7.09
CA TRP A 199 21.59 -22.49 6.87
C TRP A 199 22.04 -22.70 5.42
N ALA A 200 21.45 -23.66 4.69
CA ALA A 200 21.74 -23.84 3.27
C ALA A 200 21.32 -22.61 2.47
N VAL A 201 20.09 -22.13 2.70
CA VAL A 201 19.56 -20.90 2.09
C VAL A 201 20.38 -19.68 2.50
N ALA A 202 20.74 -19.54 3.78
CA ALA A 202 21.54 -18.41 4.24
C ALA A 202 22.93 -18.33 3.60
N LYS A 203 23.55 -19.48 3.31
CA LYS A 203 24.83 -19.55 2.59
C LYS A 203 24.70 -19.23 1.11
N GLN A 204 23.58 -19.61 0.48
CA GLN A 204 23.31 -19.31 -0.91
C GLN A 204 23.00 -17.82 -1.09
N MET A 205 22.09 -17.29 -0.27
CA MET A 205 21.67 -15.90 -0.39
C MET A 205 22.76 -14.99 0.17
N GLY A 206 23.25 -15.23 1.38
CA GLY A 206 24.15 -14.33 2.11
C GLY A 206 23.38 -13.31 2.95
N LEU A 207 24.02 -12.82 4.00
CA LEU A 207 23.45 -11.85 4.94
C LEU A 207 23.60 -10.40 4.41
N PRO A 208 22.71 -9.46 4.81
CA PRO A 208 21.61 -9.65 5.75
C PRO A 208 20.37 -10.34 5.17
N LEU A 209 19.64 -11.08 6.01
CA LEU A 209 18.39 -11.77 5.67
C LEU A 209 17.27 -11.42 6.62
N VAL A 210 16.06 -11.32 6.08
CA VAL A 210 14.85 -11.21 6.88
C VAL A 210 14.33 -12.61 7.19
N VAL A 211 14.21 -12.92 8.47
CA VAL A 211 13.63 -14.17 8.97
C VAL A 211 12.20 -13.89 9.42
N ARG A 212 11.22 -14.56 8.81
CA ARG A 212 9.79 -14.39 9.13
C ARG A 212 9.14 -15.74 9.46
N PRO A 213 8.56 -15.91 10.65
CA PRO A 213 7.83 -17.13 10.96
C PRO A 213 6.54 -17.22 10.16
N ALA A 214 6.19 -18.42 9.68
CA ALA A 214 4.92 -18.63 8.99
C ALA A 214 3.76 -18.61 10.00
N TYR A 215 2.64 -17.99 9.59
CA TYR A 215 1.38 -17.92 10.35
C TYR A 215 1.46 -17.24 11.73
N THR A 216 2.41 -16.34 11.94
CA THR A 216 2.47 -15.51 13.16
C THR A 216 1.95 -14.09 12.90
N LEU A 217 1.21 -13.54 13.86
CA LEU A 217 0.71 -12.16 13.80
C LEU A 217 1.81 -11.19 14.26
N GLY A 218 2.00 -10.11 13.51
CA GLY A 218 2.83 -8.97 13.91
C GLY A 218 4.35 -9.21 13.90
N GLY A 219 4.85 -10.20 13.16
CA GLY A 219 6.30 -10.44 13.03
C GLY A 219 6.99 -11.01 14.27
N SER A 220 6.22 -11.49 15.24
CA SER A 220 6.73 -12.10 16.48
C SER A 220 7.57 -13.34 16.16
N GLY A 221 8.79 -13.40 16.68
CA GLY A 221 9.74 -14.52 16.49
C GLY A 221 10.65 -14.41 15.27
N GLY A 222 10.56 -13.32 14.50
CA GLY A 222 11.44 -13.01 13.36
C GLY A 222 12.36 -11.81 13.59
N GLY A 223 13.14 -11.46 12.57
CA GLY A 223 14.08 -10.34 12.62
C GLY A 223 14.91 -10.18 11.35
N ILE A 224 15.75 -9.14 11.32
CA ILE A 224 16.74 -8.94 10.26
C ILE A 224 18.07 -9.41 10.81
N ALA A 225 18.57 -10.53 10.29
CA ALA A 225 19.85 -11.10 10.65
C ALA A 225 20.96 -10.45 9.85
N ASN A 226 21.92 -9.81 10.53
CA ASN A 226 23.12 -9.24 9.91
C ASN A 226 24.35 -10.11 10.15
N THR A 227 24.34 -10.92 11.23
CA THR A 227 25.41 -11.87 11.55
C THR A 227 24.90 -13.30 11.59
N GLU A 228 25.83 -14.25 11.54
CA GLU A 228 25.55 -15.69 11.65
C GLU A 228 24.86 -16.03 12.98
N GLU A 229 25.26 -15.39 14.08
CA GLU A 229 24.67 -15.59 15.41
C GLU A 229 23.24 -15.03 15.49
N GLU A 230 23.01 -13.84 14.91
CA GLU A 230 21.67 -13.26 14.80
C GLU A 230 20.76 -14.16 13.95
N PHE A 231 21.27 -14.66 12.83
CA PHE A 231 20.55 -15.58 11.95
C PHE A 231 20.14 -16.85 12.69
N GLU A 232 21.07 -17.49 13.39
CA GLU A 232 20.76 -18.72 14.14
C GLU A 232 19.70 -18.47 15.22
N SER A 233 19.83 -17.37 15.95
CA SER A 233 18.86 -16.99 16.99
C SER A 233 17.46 -16.75 16.40
N PHE A 234 17.36 -15.95 15.34
CA PHE A 234 16.06 -15.64 14.71
C PHE A 234 15.44 -16.84 14.02
N ALA A 235 16.22 -17.66 13.32
CA ALA A 235 15.73 -18.86 12.65
C ALA A 235 15.21 -19.90 13.67
N ARG A 236 15.94 -20.15 14.76
CA ARG A 236 15.49 -21.05 15.85
C ARG A 236 14.22 -20.53 16.50
N SER A 237 14.19 -19.25 16.86
CA SER A 237 13.01 -18.62 17.45
C SER A 237 11.81 -18.68 16.50
N GLY A 238 12.04 -18.46 15.21
CA GLY A 238 10.98 -18.43 14.21
C GLY A 238 10.38 -19.79 13.94
N LEU A 239 11.21 -20.83 13.81
CA LEU A 239 10.74 -22.21 13.66
C LEU A 239 9.94 -22.66 14.88
N ALA A 240 10.36 -22.28 16.09
CA ALA A 240 9.64 -22.59 17.31
C ALA A 240 8.32 -21.81 17.46
N ALA A 241 8.27 -20.57 16.96
CA ALA A 241 7.08 -19.73 17.01
C ALA A 241 6.02 -20.11 15.96
N SER A 242 6.43 -20.70 14.84
CA SER A 242 5.52 -21.11 13.77
C SER A 242 4.74 -22.37 14.17
N PRO A 243 3.39 -22.37 14.06
CA PRO A 243 2.57 -23.56 14.35
C PRO A 243 2.89 -24.78 13.49
N ILE A 244 3.46 -24.56 12.31
CA ILE A 244 3.86 -25.59 11.34
C ILE A 244 5.38 -25.77 11.24
N SER A 245 6.13 -25.12 12.15
CA SER A 245 7.60 -25.14 12.14
C SER A 245 8.17 -24.72 10.78
N GLN A 246 7.75 -23.56 10.27
CA GLN A 246 8.22 -23.01 9.00
C GLN A 246 8.63 -21.54 9.18
N ILE A 247 9.74 -21.16 8.55
CA ILE A 247 10.17 -19.77 8.40
C ILE A 247 10.35 -19.45 6.91
N LEU A 248 10.06 -18.21 6.55
CA LEU A 248 10.42 -17.60 5.28
C LEU A 248 11.72 -16.83 5.46
N LEU A 249 12.71 -17.16 4.65
CA LEU A 249 13.96 -16.43 4.53
C LEU A 249 13.88 -15.56 3.29
N GLU A 250 14.13 -14.25 3.43
CA GLU A 250 13.99 -13.28 2.35
C GLU A 250 15.20 -12.37 2.32
N ARG A 251 15.64 -12.00 1.11
CA ARG A 251 16.71 -11.04 0.89
C ARG A 251 16.38 -9.73 1.58
N SER A 252 17.28 -9.28 2.46
CA SER A 252 17.10 -7.98 3.09
C SER A 252 17.31 -6.86 2.08
N LEU A 253 16.29 -6.01 1.95
CA LEU A 253 16.33 -4.77 1.18
C LEU A 253 16.55 -3.54 2.09
N VAL A 254 17.00 -3.74 3.33
CA VAL A 254 17.31 -2.63 4.25
C VAL A 254 18.23 -1.62 3.57
N GLY A 255 17.97 -0.33 3.73
CA GLY A 255 18.76 0.72 3.06
C GLY A 255 18.30 1.05 1.63
N TRP A 256 17.38 0.29 1.04
CA TRP A 256 16.74 0.66 -0.23
C TRP A 256 15.72 1.77 -0.02
N LYS A 257 15.46 2.56 -1.06
CA LYS A 257 14.41 3.60 -1.00
C LYS A 257 13.05 2.91 -0.95
N GLU A 258 12.14 3.41 -0.13
CA GLU A 258 10.76 2.92 -0.10
C GLU A 258 9.85 3.94 -0.81
N VAL A 259 9.06 3.47 -1.77
CA VAL A 259 8.22 4.31 -2.64
C VAL A 259 6.82 3.73 -2.68
N GLU A 260 5.81 4.59 -2.52
CA GLU A 260 4.40 4.19 -2.51
C GLU A 260 3.64 4.84 -3.67
N TYR A 261 2.74 4.08 -4.28
CA TYR A 261 1.81 4.56 -5.29
C TYR A 261 0.37 4.31 -4.84
N GLU A 262 -0.41 5.38 -4.79
CA GLU A 262 -1.87 5.33 -4.67
C GLU A 262 -2.45 5.30 -6.07
N VAL A 263 -3.12 4.19 -6.41
CA VAL A 263 -3.74 3.95 -7.71
C VAL A 263 -5.22 3.64 -7.56
N MET A 264 -5.97 3.87 -8.62
CA MET A 264 -7.40 3.62 -8.66
C MET A 264 -7.82 3.00 -9.97
N ARG A 265 -8.79 2.09 -9.91
CA ARG A 265 -9.35 1.39 -11.07
C ARG A 265 -10.86 1.21 -10.94
N ASP A 266 -11.57 1.30 -12.06
CA ASP A 266 -13.01 0.98 -12.14
C ASP A 266 -13.29 -0.31 -12.96
N SER A 267 -14.57 -0.65 -13.07
CA SER A 267 -15.06 -1.81 -13.83
C SER A 267 -14.88 -1.70 -15.35
N ALA A 268 -14.64 -0.50 -15.89
CA ALA A 268 -14.36 -0.27 -17.31
C ALA A 268 -12.85 -0.33 -17.64
N ASP A 269 -12.03 -0.74 -16.68
CA ASP A 269 -10.56 -0.75 -16.76
C ASP A 269 -9.93 0.64 -16.92
N ASN A 270 -10.67 1.72 -16.63
CA ASN A 270 -10.04 3.02 -16.43
C ASN A 270 -9.17 2.90 -15.18
N CYS A 271 -7.88 3.17 -15.32
CA CYS A 271 -6.91 2.99 -14.26
C CYS A 271 -5.92 4.15 -14.25
N ILE A 272 -5.81 4.80 -13.10
CA ILE A 272 -5.09 6.07 -12.91
C ILE A 272 -4.19 6.02 -11.68
N THR A 273 -3.10 6.76 -11.75
CA THR A 273 -2.26 7.06 -10.59
C THR A 273 -2.69 8.38 -9.95
N ILE A 274 -2.94 8.34 -8.64
CA ILE A 274 -3.43 9.49 -7.89
C ILE A 274 -2.26 10.25 -7.27
N CYS A 275 -1.36 9.53 -6.61
CA CYS A 275 -0.24 10.13 -5.90
C CYS A 275 0.91 9.13 -5.81
N ASN A 276 2.13 9.62 -6.01
CA ASN A 276 3.34 8.88 -5.68
C ASN A 276 4.01 9.55 -4.48
N MET A 277 4.54 8.72 -3.58
CA MET A 277 5.13 9.15 -2.32
C MET A 277 6.48 8.47 -2.15
N GLU A 278 7.44 9.19 -1.60
CA GLU A 278 8.76 8.69 -1.28
C GLU A 278 9.00 8.80 0.23
N ASN A 279 9.50 7.73 0.81
CA ASN A 279 9.88 7.68 2.20
C ASN A 279 11.30 8.24 2.33
N LEU A 280 11.51 9.17 3.27
CA LEU A 280 12.82 9.72 3.59
C LEU A 280 13.68 8.66 4.26
N ASP A 281 13.08 7.91 5.18
CA ASP A 281 13.73 6.79 5.85
C ASP A 281 13.77 5.59 4.89
N PRO A 282 14.93 4.92 4.74
CA PRO A 282 15.03 3.76 3.87
C PRO A 282 14.31 2.55 4.49
N MET A 283 14.10 1.53 3.66
CA MET A 283 13.65 0.20 4.07
C MET A 283 14.37 -0.26 5.34
N GLY A 284 13.61 -0.79 6.30
CA GLY A 284 14.06 -1.11 7.66
C GLY A 284 13.37 -0.25 8.73
N VAL A 285 12.85 0.92 8.35
CA VAL A 285 11.88 1.70 9.12
C VAL A 285 10.49 1.42 8.56
N HIS A 286 9.52 1.12 9.41
CA HIS A 286 8.13 0.92 8.97
C HIS A 286 7.57 2.21 8.36
N THR A 287 6.88 2.13 7.21
CA THR A 287 6.26 3.27 6.49
C THR A 287 5.51 4.25 7.40
N GLY A 288 4.77 3.72 8.37
CA GLY A 288 4.04 4.51 9.37
C GLY A 288 4.92 5.41 10.25
N ASP A 289 6.16 5.02 10.49
CA ASP A 289 7.17 5.77 11.23
C ASP A 289 8.12 6.55 10.32
N SER A 290 7.97 6.44 8.99
CA SER A 290 8.79 7.20 8.04
C SER A 290 8.25 8.62 7.85
N ILE A 291 9.16 9.56 7.59
CA ILE A 291 8.82 10.85 6.98
C ILE A 291 8.49 10.60 5.51
N VAL A 292 7.33 11.03 5.06
CA VAL A 292 6.85 10.78 3.70
C VAL A 292 6.73 12.09 2.94
N VAL A 293 7.20 12.10 1.68
CA VAL A 293 7.11 13.26 0.79
C VAL A 293 6.30 12.93 -0.47
N ALA A 294 5.43 13.86 -0.87
CA ALA A 294 4.71 13.82 -2.14
C ALA A 294 4.90 15.15 -2.90
N PRO A 295 5.23 15.15 -4.20
CA PRO A 295 5.59 13.96 -5.00
C PRO A 295 6.97 13.41 -4.58
N SER A 296 7.38 12.25 -5.13
CA SER A 296 8.75 11.75 -4.97
C SER A 296 9.80 12.80 -5.36
N GLN A 297 10.89 12.90 -4.61
CA GLN A 297 11.91 13.92 -4.76
C GLN A 297 13.15 13.44 -5.51
N THR A 298 13.50 12.15 -5.40
CA THR A 298 14.80 11.65 -5.88
C THR A 298 14.71 10.59 -6.98
N LEU A 299 13.51 10.32 -7.49
CA LEU A 299 13.30 9.45 -8.64
C LEU A 299 13.61 10.19 -9.94
N SER A 300 14.35 9.55 -10.83
CA SER A 300 14.43 9.93 -12.23
C SER A 300 13.09 9.67 -12.94
N ASP A 301 12.87 10.33 -14.08
CA ASP A 301 11.67 10.11 -14.89
C ASP A 301 11.51 8.64 -15.31
N GLN A 302 12.62 7.95 -15.63
CA GLN A 302 12.59 6.54 -15.97
C GLN A 302 12.09 5.68 -14.80
N GLU A 303 12.60 5.92 -13.59
CA GLU A 303 12.19 5.19 -12.38
C GLU A 303 10.73 5.48 -12.04
N TYR A 304 10.31 6.75 -12.14
CA TYR A 304 8.93 7.16 -11.93
C TYR A 304 7.96 6.45 -12.89
N GLN A 305 8.25 6.44 -14.19
CA GLN A 305 7.38 5.82 -15.19
C GLN A 305 7.37 4.29 -15.07
N MET A 306 8.50 3.70 -14.67
CA MET A 306 8.63 2.27 -14.39
C MET A 306 7.72 1.86 -13.23
N LEU A 307 7.85 2.51 -12.08
CA LEU A 307 7.03 2.20 -10.90
C LEU A 307 5.54 2.51 -11.15
N ARG A 308 5.23 3.61 -11.84
CA ARG A 308 3.86 3.92 -12.29
C ARG A 308 3.28 2.78 -13.13
N SER A 309 4.03 2.29 -14.11
CA SER A 309 3.59 1.19 -14.99
C SER A 309 3.39 -0.10 -14.21
N ALA A 310 4.30 -0.43 -13.29
CA ALA A 310 4.18 -1.58 -12.39
C ALA A 310 2.90 -1.49 -11.53
N SER A 311 2.62 -0.35 -10.89
CA SER A 311 1.41 -0.16 -10.08
C SER A 311 0.13 -0.36 -10.87
N LEU A 312 0.05 0.20 -12.09
CA LEU A 312 -1.12 0.06 -12.96
C LEU A 312 -1.29 -1.38 -13.49
N LYS A 313 -0.21 -2.14 -13.65
CA LYS A 313 -0.24 -3.55 -14.03
C LYS A 313 -0.72 -4.43 -12.88
N ILE A 314 -0.21 -4.17 -11.67
CA ILE A 314 -0.55 -4.88 -10.43
C ILE A 314 -2.05 -4.73 -10.12
N ILE A 315 -2.56 -3.49 -10.06
CA ILE A 315 -3.98 -3.25 -9.74
C ILE A 315 -4.93 -3.88 -10.77
N ARG A 316 -4.55 -3.89 -12.06
CA ARG A 316 -5.30 -4.56 -13.13
C ARG A 316 -5.28 -6.08 -12.98
N GLY A 317 -4.10 -6.65 -12.78
CA GLY A 317 -3.92 -8.09 -12.67
C GLY A 317 -4.67 -8.67 -11.46
N LEU A 318 -4.69 -7.95 -10.33
CA LEU A 318 -5.47 -8.34 -9.15
C LEU A 318 -6.98 -8.14 -9.31
N GLY A 319 -7.44 -7.44 -10.35
CA GLY A 319 -8.86 -7.16 -10.57
C GLY A 319 -9.46 -6.22 -9.52
N ILE A 320 -8.64 -5.35 -8.91
CA ILE A 320 -9.13 -4.44 -7.88
C ILE A 320 -10.03 -3.38 -8.54
N GLU A 321 -11.17 -3.12 -7.90
CA GLU A 321 -12.08 -2.02 -8.22
C GLU A 321 -12.16 -1.09 -7.01
N GLY A 322 -11.74 0.17 -7.20
CA GLY A 322 -11.55 1.14 -6.12
C GLY A 322 -10.09 1.55 -5.97
N GLY A 323 -9.72 1.97 -4.75
CA GLY A 323 -8.36 2.43 -4.43
C GLY A 323 -7.45 1.29 -3.97
N CYS A 324 -6.17 1.37 -4.33
CA CYS A 324 -5.13 0.43 -3.96
C CYS A 324 -3.82 1.17 -3.69
N ASN A 325 -3.09 0.72 -2.67
CA ASN A 325 -1.74 1.20 -2.36
C ASN A 325 -0.73 0.11 -2.75
N VAL A 326 0.28 0.48 -3.53
CA VAL A 326 1.38 -0.41 -3.94
C VAL A 326 2.69 0.14 -3.39
N GLN A 327 3.43 -0.67 -2.65
CA GLN A 327 4.71 -0.30 -2.05
C GLN A 327 5.86 -1.01 -2.76
N PHE A 328 6.92 -0.27 -3.03
CA PHE A 328 8.11 -0.75 -3.71
C PHE A 328 9.36 -0.42 -2.90
N ALA A 329 10.35 -1.31 -2.97
CA ALA A 329 11.72 -1.00 -2.63
C ALA A 329 12.47 -0.70 -3.93
N MET A 330 13.07 0.47 -4.04
CA MET A 330 13.85 0.94 -5.18
C MET A 330 15.33 0.97 -4.82
N GLN A 331 16.17 0.43 -5.69
CA GLN A 331 17.61 0.39 -5.48
C GLN A 331 18.15 1.82 -5.29
N PRO A 332 18.96 2.08 -4.24
CA PRO A 332 19.54 3.39 -4.06
C PRO A 332 20.63 3.64 -5.12
N HIS A 333 21.03 4.90 -5.29
CA HIS A 333 22.08 5.25 -6.24
C HIS A 333 23.37 4.47 -5.94
N PRO A 334 24.17 4.04 -6.94
CA PRO A 334 25.35 3.20 -6.72
C PRO A 334 26.36 3.74 -5.68
N SER A 335 26.49 5.06 -5.58
CA SER A 335 27.33 5.70 -4.54
C SER A 335 26.82 5.43 -3.13
N VAL A 336 25.50 5.34 -2.94
CA VAL A 336 24.84 5.03 -1.67
C VAL A 336 24.93 3.53 -1.41
N SER A 337 24.62 2.67 -2.38
CA SER A 337 24.78 1.20 -2.23
C SER A 337 26.20 0.83 -1.80
N LYS A 338 27.22 1.44 -2.41
CA LYS A 338 28.62 1.25 -2.04
C LYS A 338 28.91 1.74 -0.62
N ALA A 339 28.37 2.89 -0.22
CA ALA A 339 28.55 3.41 1.14
C ALA A 339 27.88 2.53 2.20
N LEU A 340 26.79 1.84 1.84
CA LEU A 340 26.09 0.88 2.69
C LEU A 340 26.75 -0.51 2.72
N GLY A 341 27.83 -0.74 1.95
CA GLY A 341 28.46 -2.06 1.84
C GLY A 341 27.56 -3.11 1.18
N GLN A 342 26.58 -2.68 0.38
CA GLN A 342 25.67 -3.57 -0.34
C GLN A 342 26.33 -4.02 -1.64
N GLU A 343 27.16 -5.05 -1.54
CA GLU A 343 27.88 -5.64 -2.67
C GLU A 343 27.15 -6.89 -3.17
N TRP A 344 25.94 -6.69 -3.70
CA TRP A 344 25.23 -7.72 -4.45
C TRP A 344 24.59 -7.11 -5.69
N ASP A 345 24.40 -7.93 -6.73
CA ASP A 345 23.82 -7.53 -8.00
C ASP A 345 22.34 -7.94 -8.03
N PRO A 346 21.39 -7.01 -7.84
CA PRO A 346 19.98 -7.34 -7.84
C PRO A 346 19.48 -7.70 -9.23
N SER A 347 18.59 -8.67 -9.31
CA SER A 347 17.94 -9.07 -10.56
C SER A 347 17.04 -7.98 -11.17
N SER A 348 16.65 -6.98 -10.37
CA SER A 348 15.76 -5.89 -10.73
C SER A 348 16.14 -4.60 -10.01
N PRO A 349 15.96 -3.42 -10.63
CA PRO A 349 16.18 -2.13 -9.97
C PRO A 349 15.14 -1.81 -8.89
N TYR A 350 14.03 -2.55 -8.83
CA TYR A 350 13.02 -2.46 -7.77
C TYR A 350 12.44 -3.83 -7.43
N PHE A 351 11.80 -3.91 -6.28
CA PHE A 351 10.98 -5.06 -5.87
C PHE A 351 9.65 -4.57 -5.32
N VAL A 352 8.58 -5.31 -5.61
CA VAL A 352 7.26 -5.11 -4.99
C VAL A 352 7.33 -5.64 -3.56
N ILE A 353 6.92 -4.83 -2.58
CA ILE A 353 6.96 -5.18 -1.16
C ILE A 353 5.60 -5.61 -0.66
N GLU A 354 4.58 -4.80 -0.94
CA GLU A 354 3.23 -5.03 -0.46
C GLU A 354 2.22 -4.37 -1.39
N VAL A 355 1.05 -5.00 -1.51
CA VAL A 355 -0.12 -4.42 -2.17
C VAL A 355 -1.28 -4.46 -1.20
N ASN A 356 -1.87 -3.30 -0.93
CA ASN A 356 -3.03 -3.16 -0.08
C ASN A 356 -4.25 -2.90 -0.98
N PRO A 357 -5.16 -3.88 -1.20
CA PRO A 357 -6.31 -3.74 -2.10
C PRO A 357 -7.50 -3.01 -1.43
N ARG A 358 -7.17 -1.96 -0.70
CA ARG A 358 -8.09 -1.13 0.09
C ARG A 358 -7.52 0.29 0.19
N VAL A 359 -8.33 1.21 0.69
CA VAL A 359 -7.77 2.49 1.14
C VAL A 359 -6.77 2.24 2.28
N SER A 360 -5.65 2.94 2.19
CA SER A 360 -4.53 2.88 3.13
C SER A 360 -4.53 4.14 4.01
N ARG A 361 -3.62 4.18 4.98
CA ARG A 361 -3.34 5.39 5.75
C ARG A 361 -2.81 6.49 4.82
N SER A 362 -1.92 6.12 3.90
CA SER A 362 -1.38 6.99 2.86
C SER A 362 -2.45 7.50 1.90
N SER A 363 -3.59 6.82 1.71
CA SER A 363 -4.71 7.33 0.90
C SER A 363 -5.31 8.62 1.47
N ALA A 364 -5.35 8.78 2.79
CA ALA A 364 -5.84 10.02 3.41
C ALA A 364 -4.88 11.18 3.14
N LEU A 365 -3.57 10.95 3.30
CA LEU A 365 -2.51 11.88 2.95
C LEU A 365 -2.57 12.26 1.47
N ALA A 366 -2.61 11.28 0.57
CA ALA A 366 -2.70 11.47 -0.87
C ALA A 366 -3.94 12.27 -1.27
N SER A 367 -5.09 12.01 -0.64
CA SER A 367 -6.32 12.76 -0.90
C SER A 367 -6.18 14.25 -0.56
N LYS A 368 -5.49 14.56 0.54
CA LYS A 368 -5.23 15.95 0.94
C LYS A 368 -4.13 16.59 0.12
N ALA A 369 -3.10 15.83 -0.25
CA ALA A 369 -1.99 16.29 -1.06
C ALA A 369 -2.45 16.70 -2.44
N THR A 370 -3.29 15.89 -3.08
CA THR A 370 -3.71 16.05 -4.48
C THR A 370 -5.03 16.78 -4.65
N GLY A 371 -5.83 16.88 -3.58
CA GLY A 371 -7.23 17.29 -3.66
C GLY A 371 -8.15 16.22 -4.28
N TYR A 372 -7.63 15.07 -4.69
CA TYR A 372 -8.41 13.98 -5.25
C TYR A 372 -9.11 13.19 -4.14
N PRO A 373 -10.45 13.10 -4.11
CA PRO A 373 -11.16 12.53 -2.96
C PRO A 373 -11.24 11.00 -3.03
N ILE A 374 -10.13 10.29 -2.76
CA ILE A 374 -9.96 8.83 -2.95
C ILE A 374 -11.14 8.04 -2.35
N ALA A 375 -11.45 8.23 -1.07
CA ALA A 375 -12.51 7.47 -0.40
C ALA A 375 -13.90 7.72 -1.00
N ARG A 376 -14.17 8.94 -1.50
CA ARG A 376 -15.46 9.26 -2.14
C ARG A 376 -15.59 8.58 -3.49
N VAL A 377 -14.53 8.62 -4.29
CA VAL A 377 -14.50 7.98 -5.62
C VAL A 377 -14.54 6.47 -5.48
N ALA A 378 -13.76 5.88 -4.57
CA ALA A 378 -13.77 4.44 -4.29
C ALA A 378 -15.16 3.94 -3.86
N ALA A 379 -15.87 4.71 -3.01
CA ALA A 379 -17.24 4.37 -2.62
C ALA A 379 -18.24 4.41 -3.79
N LYS A 380 -18.07 5.34 -4.74
CA LYS A 380 -18.89 5.42 -5.95
C LYS A 380 -18.60 4.28 -6.92
N ILE A 381 -17.33 3.94 -7.11
CA ILE A 381 -16.92 2.76 -7.89
C ILE A 381 -17.53 1.49 -7.31
N ALA A 382 -17.47 1.34 -5.99
CA ALA A 382 -18.03 0.18 -5.28
C ALA A 382 -19.55 -0.01 -5.50
N VAL A 383 -20.28 1.05 -5.88
CA VAL A 383 -21.73 0.99 -6.21
C VAL A 383 -22.00 1.09 -7.71
N GLY A 384 -21.01 0.80 -8.55
CA GLY A 384 -21.16 0.59 -9.99
C GLY A 384 -20.78 1.78 -10.89
N LYS A 385 -20.34 2.92 -10.32
CA LYS A 385 -19.90 4.06 -11.13
C LYS A 385 -18.53 3.83 -11.76
N LYS A 386 -18.33 4.38 -12.95
CA LYS A 386 -17.01 4.48 -13.60
C LYS A 386 -16.36 5.83 -13.30
N LEU A 387 -15.03 5.91 -13.43
CA LEU A 387 -14.25 7.13 -13.18
C LEU A 387 -14.70 8.31 -14.05
N ASP A 388 -15.12 8.04 -15.28
CA ASP A 388 -15.65 9.02 -16.24
C ASP A 388 -17.11 9.42 -15.96
N GLU A 389 -17.81 8.75 -15.04
CA GLU A 389 -19.17 9.08 -14.61
C GLU A 389 -19.21 9.84 -13.28
N ILE A 390 -18.08 9.90 -12.58
CA ILE A 390 -17.96 10.57 -11.28
C ILE A 390 -17.50 12.00 -11.52
N GLU A 391 -18.34 12.98 -11.21
CA GLU A 391 -17.99 14.39 -11.31
C GLU A 391 -16.85 14.75 -10.34
N ASN A 392 -15.89 15.54 -10.80
CA ASN A 392 -14.82 16.07 -9.96
C ASN A 392 -15.41 17.03 -8.92
N ALA A 393 -15.37 16.63 -7.64
CA ALA A 393 -15.91 17.41 -6.53
C ALA A 393 -15.24 18.78 -6.34
N VAL A 394 -14.00 18.96 -6.82
CA VAL A 394 -13.22 20.20 -6.68
C VAL A 394 -13.53 21.17 -7.82
N THR A 395 -13.36 20.74 -9.07
CA THR A 395 -13.50 21.63 -10.23
C THR A 395 -14.92 21.69 -10.77
N LYS A 396 -15.73 20.64 -10.59
CA LYS A 396 -17.08 20.48 -11.17
C LYS A 396 -17.16 20.66 -12.69
N GLN A 397 -16.01 20.53 -13.37
CA GLN A 397 -15.88 20.71 -14.81
C GLN A 397 -15.29 19.48 -15.49
N THR A 398 -14.59 18.63 -14.73
CA THR A 398 -14.03 17.37 -15.19
C THR A 398 -14.65 16.22 -14.43
N THR A 399 -14.29 15.00 -14.81
CA THR A 399 -14.65 13.77 -14.09
C THR A 399 -13.51 13.38 -13.13
N ALA A 400 -13.66 12.27 -12.43
CA ALA A 400 -12.62 11.66 -11.61
C ALA A 400 -11.56 10.91 -12.45
N ALA A 401 -11.74 10.77 -13.77
CA ALA A 401 -10.79 10.13 -14.66
C ALA A 401 -9.61 11.05 -15.04
N PHE A 402 -8.79 11.44 -14.07
CA PHE A 402 -7.57 12.21 -14.29
C PHE A 402 -6.48 11.88 -13.27
N GLU A 403 -5.21 12.07 -13.66
CA GLU A 403 -4.06 11.97 -12.76
C GLU A 403 -3.70 13.36 -12.22
N PRO A 404 -3.78 13.59 -10.89
CA PRO A 404 -3.35 14.85 -10.31
C PRO A 404 -1.84 15.10 -10.47
N ALA A 405 -1.46 16.36 -10.65
CA ALA A 405 -0.07 16.80 -10.62
C ALA A 405 0.12 17.82 -9.50
N LEU A 406 1.21 17.71 -8.75
CA LEU A 406 1.55 18.58 -7.62
C LEU A 406 2.60 19.61 -8.04
N ASP A 407 2.31 20.90 -7.87
CA ASP A 407 3.25 22.03 -8.07
C ASP A 407 3.83 22.55 -6.73
N TYR A 408 3.75 21.70 -5.69
CA TYR A 408 4.22 21.94 -4.34
C TYR A 408 4.70 20.63 -3.70
N CYS A 409 5.46 20.76 -2.62
CA CYS A 409 5.91 19.65 -1.78
C CYS A 409 4.95 19.49 -0.60
N VAL A 410 4.43 18.27 -0.44
CA VAL A 410 3.71 17.82 0.73
C VAL A 410 4.62 16.93 1.55
N LEU A 411 4.71 17.18 2.84
CA LEU A 411 5.54 16.40 3.75
C LEU A 411 4.72 15.96 4.96
N LYS A 412 4.78 14.67 5.27
CA LYS A 412 4.20 14.06 6.47
C LYS A 412 5.34 13.68 7.42
N ILE A 413 5.23 14.09 8.68
CA ILE A 413 6.13 13.64 9.75
C ILE A 413 5.32 12.85 10.79
N PRO A 414 5.74 11.63 11.16
CA PRO A 414 5.09 10.89 12.23
C PRO A 414 5.26 11.58 13.58
N ARG A 415 4.27 11.40 14.45
CA ARG A 415 4.30 11.80 15.84
C ARG A 415 4.41 10.55 16.72
N TRP A 416 5.55 10.43 17.38
CA TRP A 416 5.80 9.37 18.36
C TRP A 416 5.32 9.78 19.77
N PRO A 417 4.77 8.84 20.55
CA PRO A 417 4.29 9.11 21.91
C PRO A 417 5.39 9.03 22.98
N PHE A 418 6.66 9.29 22.64
CA PHE A 418 7.79 9.13 23.57
C PHE A 418 7.73 10.09 24.76
N ASP A 419 6.97 11.19 24.67
CA ASP A 419 6.65 12.06 25.80
C ASP A 419 5.80 11.34 26.87
N LYS A 420 4.96 10.39 26.45
CA LYS A 420 4.14 9.55 27.35
C LYS A 420 4.87 8.31 27.84
N PHE A 421 5.89 7.86 27.10
CA PHE A 421 6.70 6.67 27.39
C PHE A 421 8.18 7.02 27.47
N PRO A 422 8.64 7.73 28.53
CA PRO A 422 9.99 8.29 28.59
C PRO A 422 11.11 7.22 28.57
N HIS A 423 10.81 6.04 29.11
CA HIS A 423 11.70 4.87 29.14
C HIS A 423 11.50 3.90 27.96
N GLY A 424 10.61 4.23 27.01
CA GLY A 424 10.37 3.41 25.83
C GLY A 424 11.55 3.43 24.86
N ASP A 425 11.73 2.32 24.12
CA ASP A 425 12.75 2.23 23.08
C ASP A 425 12.41 3.16 21.90
N ARG A 426 13.27 4.14 21.66
CA ARG A 426 13.10 5.18 20.64
C ARG A 426 13.64 4.79 19.26
N ARG A 427 14.29 3.63 19.12
CA ARG A 427 14.78 3.16 17.83
C ARG A 427 13.60 2.87 16.90
N THR A 428 13.63 3.40 15.69
CA THR A 428 12.71 3.00 14.63
C THR A 428 13.11 1.63 14.10
N THR A 429 12.12 0.80 13.80
CA THR A 429 12.31 -0.57 13.30
C THR A 429 11.23 -0.86 12.25
N THR A 430 11.15 -2.10 11.79
CA THR A 430 10.06 -2.60 10.94
C THR A 430 8.70 -2.67 11.65
N GLN A 431 8.62 -2.33 12.94
CA GLN A 431 7.36 -2.21 13.67
C GLN A 431 7.02 -0.73 13.92
N MET A 432 5.81 -0.33 13.53
CA MET A 432 5.30 1.03 13.75
C MET A 432 5.19 1.37 15.24
N LYS A 433 5.59 2.59 15.62
CA LYS A 433 5.45 3.15 16.97
C LYS A 433 4.72 4.49 17.00
N ALA A 434 4.62 5.18 15.87
CA ALA A 434 3.92 6.45 15.77
C ALA A 434 2.43 6.29 16.10
N THR A 435 1.86 7.31 16.74
CA THR A 435 0.44 7.34 17.14
C THR A 435 -0.36 8.41 16.38
N GLY A 436 0.32 9.21 15.58
CA GLY A 436 -0.28 10.26 14.77
C GLY A 436 0.76 10.84 13.82
N GLU A 437 0.42 11.97 13.19
CA GLU A 437 1.26 12.59 12.18
C GLU A 437 0.89 14.07 12.01
N VAL A 438 1.82 14.83 11.41
CA VAL A 438 1.57 16.18 10.91
C VAL A 438 1.81 16.20 9.41
N MET A 439 0.95 16.89 8.68
CA MET A 439 1.08 17.13 7.24
C MET A 439 1.29 18.62 7.00
N VAL A 440 2.26 18.95 6.16
CA VAL A 440 2.56 20.33 5.77
C VAL A 440 2.72 20.43 4.26
N ILE A 441 2.42 21.62 3.72
CA ILE A 441 2.56 21.95 2.30
C ILE A 441 3.48 23.16 2.19
N GLU A 442 4.47 23.09 1.31
CA GLU A 442 5.43 24.15 1.00
C GLU A 442 5.94 24.08 -0.45
N ARG A 443 6.67 25.10 -0.89
CA ARG A 443 7.22 25.18 -2.26
C ARG A 443 8.48 24.35 -2.50
N SER A 444 9.22 23.97 -1.45
CA SER A 444 10.38 23.08 -1.54
C SER A 444 10.40 22.08 -0.39
N PHE A 445 11.17 21.01 -0.56
CA PHE A 445 11.35 19.98 0.46
C PHE A 445 11.92 20.55 1.77
N GLU A 446 12.94 21.41 1.70
CA GLU A 446 13.60 21.96 2.89
C GLU A 446 12.64 22.84 3.71
N ALA A 447 11.84 23.67 3.02
CA ALA A 447 10.81 24.47 3.66
C ALA A 447 9.73 23.59 4.31
N ALA A 448 9.30 22.53 3.61
CA ALA A 448 8.34 21.56 4.13
C ALA A 448 8.88 20.86 5.39
N LEU A 449 10.12 20.38 5.35
CA LEU A 449 10.76 19.70 6.48
C LEU A 449 10.86 20.61 7.71
N GLN A 450 11.31 21.86 7.53
CA GLN A 450 11.38 22.85 8.61
C GLN A 450 9.99 23.13 9.20
N LYS A 451 8.97 23.32 8.35
CA LYS A 451 7.60 23.55 8.81
C LYS A 451 7.02 22.35 9.55
N GLY A 452 7.25 21.14 9.05
CA GLY A 452 6.81 19.89 9.67
C GLY A 452 7.44 19.69 11.04
N ALA A 453 8.75 19.91 11.16
CA ALA A 453 9.45 19.80 12.44
C ALA A 453 8.88 20.74 13.52
N ARG A 454 8.48 21.97 13.16
CA ARG A 454 7.76 22.88 14.08
C ARG A 454 6.37 22.35 14.43
N ALA A 455 5.63 21.88 13.42
CA ALA A 455 4.23 21.47 13.56
C ALA A 455 4.07 20.27 14.49
N LEU A 456 5.12 19.48 14.69
CA LEU A 456 5.14 18.41 15.69
C LEU A 456 5.04 18.91 17.14
N GLU A 457 5.28 20.20 17.41
CA GLU A 457 5.18 20.83 18.73
C GLU A 457 5.96 20.09 19.85
N LEU A 458 7.07 19.42 19.51
CA LEU A 458 7.82 18.55 20.43
C LEU A 458 8.33 19.24 21.69
N THR A 459 8.58 20.56 21.64
CA THR A 459 9.21 21.30 22.74
C THR A 459 8.49 22.61 23.10
N GLY A 460 7.36 22.92 22.45
CA GLY A 460 6.68 24.22 22.60
C GLY A 460 7.51 25.42 22.13
N ARG A 461 8.67 25.19 21.51
CA ARG A 461 9.58 26.23 20.99
C ARG A 461 9.21 26.54 19.54
N THR A 462 9.03 27.81 19.23
CA THR A 462 8.72 28.28 17.88
C THR A 462 10.00 28.45 17.05
N LEU A 463 9.88 28.73 15.76
CA LEU A 463 11.03 28.99 14.89
C LEU A 463 11.75 30.32 15.23
N LEU A 464 11.17 31.15 16.10
CA LEU A 464 11.79 32.35 16.67
C LEU A 464 12.43 32.08 18.04
N TRP A 465 12.37 30.85 18.53
CA TRP A 465 13.00 30.49 19.78
C TRP A 465 14.51 30.39 19.54
N GLU A 466 15.24 31.35 20.09
CA GLU A 466 16.69 31.33 20.18
C GLU A 466 17.09 30.87 21.58
N ASP A 467 18.14 30.06 21.68
CA ASP A 467 18.74 29.78 22.98
C ASP A 467 19.26 31.11 23.57
N PRO A 468 18.82 31.52 24.77
CA PRO A 468 19.29 32.77 25.37
C PRO A 468 20.81 32.87 25.49
N SER A 469 21.52 31.73 25.56
CA SER A 469 22.99 31.68 25.58
C SER A 469 23.65 32.15 24.28
N TRP A 470 22.95 32.07 23.14
CA TRP A 470 23.44 32.54 21.84
C TRP A 470 23.57 34.07 21.78
N ARG A 471 22.77 34.80 22.58
CA ARG A 471 22.85 36.27 22.67
C ARG A 471 24.03 36.76 23.52
N THR A 472 24.60 35.89 24.35
CA THR A 472 25.76 36.20 25.21
C THR A 472 27.12 35.96 24.54
N ALA A 473 27.18 35.12 23.52
CA ALA A 473 28.40 34.86 22.76
C ALA A 473 28.39 35.70 21.48
N GLY A 474 28.95 36.91 21.53
CA GLY A 474 28.94 37.91 20.47
C GLY A 474 29.71 37.57 19.17
N ASN A 475 29.75 36.32 18.73
CA ASN A 475 30.31 35.92 17.44
C ASN A 475 29.43 34.84 16.82
N LEU A 476 28.44 35.24 16.02
CA LEU A 476 27.87 34.39 14.98
C LEU A 476 28.60 34.73 13.68
N SER A 477 29.53 33.87 13.24
CA SER A 477 29.90 33.83 11.82
C SER A 477 28.88 32.95 11.10
N LEU A 478 28.29 33.50 10.03
CA LEU A 478 27.39 32.81 9.12
C LEU A 478 27.96 31.50 8.57
#